data_AF-A0A349KQR8-F1
#
_entry.id   AF-A0A349KQR8-F1
#
_cell.length_a   1.000
_cell.length_b   1.000
_cell.length_c   1.000
_cell.angle_alpha   90.00
_cell.angle_beta   90.00
_cell.angle_gamma   90.00
#
_symmetry.space_group_name_H-M   'P 1'
#
loop_
_entity.id
_entity.type
_entity.pdbx_description
1 polymer ?
#
loop_
_entity_poly.entity_id
_entity_poly.type
_entity_poly.pdbx_seq_one_letter_code
_entity_poly.pdbx_strand_id
1 'polypeptide(L)'
;MLRLDNIKLPLDHADRSLLDAICSRLEISTREVVNFTVFKRSYDARNKADIRLIYQVNVQLGAELEKDLLGRESVICRPAPDTRYRFVTMAESVFPNEAQQRPIVVGFGPCGILSALLLAQMGLRPIVVERGSNVRQRTKDTWGFWRNSQLNTESNVQFGEGGAGTFSDGKLYS
;
A
#
# COMPACT_ATOMS: atom_id res chain seq x y z
N MET A 1 -5.39 17.87 -6.88
CA MET A 1 -6.19 16.64 -6.63
C MET A 1 -7.13 16.87 -5.46
N LEU A 2 -8.40 16.53 -5.65
CA LEU A 2 -9.47 16.61 -4.66
C LEU A 2 -9.82 15.21 -4.15
N ARG A 3 -10.20 15.09 -2.88
CA ARG A 3 -10.75 13.86 -2.29
C ARG A 3 -12.25 13.97 -2.11
N LEU A 4 -12.97 12.99 -2.63
CA LEU A 4 -14.39 12.78 -2.37
C LEU A 4 -14.56 11.54 -1.50
N ASP A 5 -15.34 11.71 -0.44
CA ASP A 5 -15.65 10.66 0.52
C ASP A 5 -17.11 10.20 0.36
N ASN A 6 -17.42 8.98 0.80
CA ASN A 6 -18.78 8.45 0.87
C ASN A 6 -19.56 8.39 -0.46
N ILE A 7 -18.89 8.11 -1.59
CA ILE A 7 -19.59 7.76 -2.84
C ILE A 7 -20.14 6.34 -2.68
N LYS A 8 -21.47 6.19 -2.75
CA LYS A 8 -22.15 4.90 -2.58
C LYS A 8 -22.66 4.38 -3.90
N LEU A 9 -22.36 3.13 -4.22
CA LEU A 9 -22.80 2.47 -5.44
C LEU A 9 -23.29 1.05 -5.15
N PRO A 10 -24.21 0.50 -5.96
CA PRO A 10 -24.56 -0.94 -5.91
C PRO A 10 -23.33 -1.83 -6.02
N LEU A 11 -23.40 -3.05 -5.44
CA LEU A 11 -22.33 -4.05 -5.53
C LEU A 11 -21.96 -4.42 -6.98
N ASP A 12 -22.96 -4.44 -7.86
CA ASP A 12 -22.93 -4.87 -9.25
C ASP A 12 -22.97 -3.71 -10.25
N HIS A 13 -22.67 -2.49 -9.81
CA HIS A 13 -22.61 -1.32 -10.69
C HIS A 13 -21.65 -1.53 -11.88
N ALA A 14 -21.90 -0.83 -12.98
CA ALA A 14 -20.97 -0.79 -14.11
C ALA A 14 -19.74 0.06 -13.76
N ASP A 15 -18.59 -0.21 -14.38
CA ASP A 15 -17.34 0.52 -14.13
C ASP A 15 -17.50 2.05 -14.33
N ARG A 16 -18.31 2.44 -15.31
CA ARG A 16 -18.59 3.86 -15.62
C ARG A 16 -19.39 4.57 -14.53
N SER A 17 -20.17 3.84 -13.73
CA SER A 17 -21.04 4.42 -12.70
C SER A 17 -20.26 5.19 -11.64
N LEU A 18 -19.00 4.83 -11.38
CA LEU A 18 -18.15 5.59 -10.44
C LEU A 18 -17.76 6.95 -11.00
N LEU A 19 -17.38 7.03 -12.29
CA LEU A 19 -17.10 8.30 -12.95
C LEU A 19 -18.35 9.19 -13.01
N ASP A 20 -19.49 8.61 -13.37
CA ASP A 20 -20.76 9.34 -13.44
C ASP A 20 -21.16 9.88 -12.05
N ALA A 21 -20.96 9.10 -10.98
CA ALA A 21 -21.20 9.54 -9.60
C ALA A 21 -20.24 10.65 -9.15
N ILE A 22 -18.97 10.61 -9.56
CA ILE A 22 -18.01 11.70 -9.33
C ILE A 22 -18.49 12.97 -10.02
N CYS A 23 -18.83 12.88 -11.32
CA CYS A 23 -19.27 14.02 -12.11
C CYS A 23 -20.57 14.63 -11.57
N SER A 24 -21.54 13.78 -11.24
CA SER A 24 -22.81 14.20 -10.64
C SER A 24 -22.61 14.86 -9.28
N ARG A 25 -21.66 14.38 -8.46
CA ARG A 25 -21.38 14.96 -7.14
C ARG A 25 -20.67 16.31 -7.24
N LEU A 26 -19.77 16.47 -8.20
CA LEU A 26 -19.02 17.72 -8.42
C LEU A 26 -19.78 18.71 -9.31
N GLU A 27 -20.89 18.29 -9.93
CA GLU A 27 -21.65 19.08 -10.91
C GLU A 27 -20.78 19.49 -12.12
N ILE A 28 -19.96 18.55 -12.60
CA ILE A 28 -19.04 18.76 -13.73
C ILE A 28 -19.29 17.74 -14.85
N SER A 29 -18.73 18.01 -16.02
CA SER A 29 -18.70 17.09 -17.16
C SER A 29 -17.58 16.06 -17.02
N THR A 30 -17.80 14.86 -17.57
CA THR A 30 -16.77 13.81 -17.71
C THR A 30 -15.50 14.29 -18.41
N ARG A 31 -15.59 15.30 -19.29
CA ARG A 31 -14.44 15.87 -20.02
C ARG A 31 -13.52 16.71 -19.13
N GLU A 32 -14.01 17.16 -17.98
CA GLU A 32 -13.25 17.99 -17.03
C GLU A 32 -12.42 17.13 -16.07
N VAL A 33 -12.71 15.82 -16.01
CA VAL A 33 -11.95 14.86 -15.21
C VAL A 33 -10.71 14.42 -15.97
N VAL A 34 -9.53 14.83 -15.49
CA VAL A 34 -8.24 14.41 -16.06
C VAL A 34 -7.97 12.95 -15.71
N ASN A 35 -8.15 12.59 -14.44
CA ASN A 35 -8.03 11.21 -13.95
C ASN A 35 -8.68 11.09 -12.55
N PHE A 36 -8.95 9.87 -12.10
CA PHE A 36 -9.27 9.60 -10.70
C PHE A 36 -8.65 8.27 -10.23
N THR A 37 -8.47 8.15 -8.92
CA THR A 37 -7.94 6.95 -8.26
C THR A 37 -8.80 6.59 -7.07
N VAL A 38 -9.03 5.29 -6.84
CA VAL A 38 -9.72 4.81 -5.65
C VAL A 38 -8.73 4.80 -4.48
N PHE A 39 -8.94 5.69 -3.50
CA PHE A 39 -8.15 5.71 -2.27
C PHE A 39 -8.58 4.60 -1.31
N LYS A 40 -9.90 4.38 -1.20
CA LYS A 40 -10.48 3.30 -0.38
C LYS A 40 -11.77 2.81 -1.02
N ARG A 41 -11.97 1.50 -0.98
CA ARG A 41 -13.26 0.86 -1.27
C ARG A 41 -13.63 -0.04 -0.10
N SER A 42 -14.73 0.26 0.57
CA SER A 42 -15.34 -0.58 1.59
C SER A 42 -16.74 -0.98 1.16
N TYR A 43 -17.46 -1.74 2.00
CA TYR A 43 -18.83 -2.13 1.74
C TYR A 43 -19.67 -2.04 3.02
N ASP A 44 -20.95 -1.77 2.85
CA ASP A 44 -21.98 -1.95 3.86
C ASP A 44 -22.78 -3.19 3.49
N ALA A 45 -22.64 -4.26 4.27
CA ALA A 45 -23.29 -5.54 4.07
C ALA A 45 -24.31 -5.86 5.18
N ARG A 46 -24.79 -4.85 5.92
CA ARG A 46 -25.79 -5.05 6.99
C ARG A 46 -27.13 -5.50 6.44
N ASN A 47 -27.53 -4.97 5.28
CA ASN A 47 -28.66 -5.47 4.50
C ASN A 47 -28.14 -6.37 3.38
N LYS A 48 -28.37 -7.69 3.50
CA LYS A 48 -27.92 -8.68 2.51
C LYS A 48 -28.56 -8.49 1.12
N ALA A 49 -29.75 -7.88 1.06
CA ALA A 49 -30.44 -7.60 -0.20
C ALA A 49 -29.99 -6.27 -0.84
N ASP A 50 -29.29 -5.40 -0.11
CA ASP A 50 -28.85 -4.09 -0.58
C ASP A 50 -27.40 -3.82 -0.14
N ILE A 51 -26.48 -4.63 -0.65
CA ILE A 51 -25.05 -4.44 -0.38
C ILE A 51 -24.57 -3.23 -1.19
N ARG A 52 -23.99 -2.25 -0.49
CA ARG A 52 -23.47 -1.02 -1.11
C ARG A 52 -21.96 -0.96 -0.97
N LEU A 53 -21.28 -0.65 -2.07
CA LEU A 53 -19.88 -0.26 -2.08
C LEU A 53 -19.77 1.21 -1.69
N ILE A 54 -18.81 1.53 -0.83
CA ILE A 54 -18.52 2.88 -0.35
C ILE A 54 -17.10 3.23 -0.77
N TYR A 55 -16.98 4.30 -1.54
CA TYR A 55 -15.73 4.75 -2.13
C TYR A 55 -15.23 6.05 -1.50
N GLN A 56 -13.91 6.11 -1.33
CA GLN A 56 -13.14 7.35 -1.23
C GLN A 56 -12.27 7.43 -2.47
N VAL A 57 -12.36 8.52 -3.23
CA VAL A 57 -11.62 8.70 -4.48
C VAL A 57 -10.82 9.99 -4.46
N ASN A 58 -9.63 9.97 -5.07
CA ASN A 58 -8.92 11.19 -5.42
C ASN A 58 -9.17 11.49 -6.89
N VAL A 59 -9.61 12.70 -7.19
CA VAL A 59 -9.93 13.18 -8.54
C VAL A 59 -8.92 14.27 -8.90
N GLN A 60 -8.40 14.20 -10.12
CA GLN A 60 -7.52 15.20 -10.70
C GLN A 60 -8.32 15.98 -11.74
N LEU A 61 -8.34 17.30 -11.60
CA LEU A 61 -9.01 18.23 -12.51
C LEU A 61 -8.03 19.31 -12.97
N GLY A 62 -8.47 20.20 -13.86
CA GLY A 62 -7.73 21.43 -14.19
C GLY A 62 -7.61 22.36 -12.98
N ALA A 63 -6.51 23.10 -12.86
CA ALA A 63 -6.19 23.91 -11.68
C ALA A 63 -7.26 24.96 -11.34
N GLU A 64 -7.83 25.63 -12.34
CA GLU A 64 -8.89 26.63 -12.14
C GLU A 64 -10.17 25.98 -11.58
N LEU A 65 -10.54 24.81 -12.08
CA LEU A 65 -11.72 24.08 -11.61
C LEU A 65 -11.52 23.49 -10.21
N GLU A 66 -10.31 23.00 -9.88
CA GLU A 66 -10.00 22.58 -8.51
C GLU A 66 -10.16 23.75 -7.53
N LYS A 67 -9.70 24.94 -7.91
CA LYS A 67 -9.80 26.15 -7.09
C LYS A 67 -11.25 26.62 -6.93
N ASP A 68 -12.05 26.59 -8.01
CA ASP A 68 -13.48 26.90 -7.95
C ASP A 68 -14.22 25.96 -6.99
N LEU A 69 -14.04 24.65 -7.15
CA LEU A 69 -14.72 23.64 -6.33
C LEU A 69 -14.34 23.73 -4.84
N LEU A 70 -13.10 24.09 -4.53
CA LEU A 70 -12.65 24.30 -3.14
C LEU A 70 -13.18 25.61 -2.53
N GLY A 71 -13.56 26.58 -3.36
CA GLY A 71 -14.13 27.86 -2.93
C GLY A 71 -15.63 27.81 -2.63
N ARG A 72 -16.32 26.73 -3.00
CA ARG A 72 -17.76 26.54 -2.73
C ARG A 72 -17.97 26.25 -1.24
N GLU A 73 -19.02 26.82 -0.65
CA GLU A 73 -19.38 26.59 0.76
C GLU A 73 -19.80 25.14 1.05
N SER A 74 -20.23 24.41 0.01
CA SER A 74 -20.65 23.02 0.14
C SER A 74 -19.44 22.10 0.33
N VAL A 75 -19.46 21.28 1.40
CA VAL A 75 -18.41 20.28 1.72
C VAL A 75 -18.51 19.07 0.79
N ILE A 76 -18.42 19.31 -0.51
CA ILE A 76 -18.52 18.27 -1.55
C ILE A 76 -17.20 17.51 -1.66
N CYS A 77 -16.09 18.23 -1.48
CA CYS A 77 -14.75 17.70 -1.60
C CYS A 77 -13.77 18.43 -0.68
N ARG A 78 -12.56 17.91 -0.58
CA ARG A 78 -11.44 18.52 0.15
C ARG A 78 -10.15 18.31 -0.62
N PRO A 79 -9.07 19.06 -0.33
CA PRO A 79 -7.76 18.73 -0.87
C PRO A 79 -7.37 17.30 -0.48
N ALA A 80 -6.90 16.51 -1.43
CA ALA A 80 -6.37 15.18 -1.13
C ALA A 80 -5.10 15.34 -0.26
N PRO A 81 -5.00 14.67 0.90
CA PRO A 81 -3.81 14.74 1.73
C PRO A 81 -2.57 14.24 0.96
N ASP A 82 -1.43 14.92 1.17
CA ASP A 82 -0.13 14.41 0.69
C ASP A 82 0.24 13.17 1.51
N THR A 83 0.13 12.00 0.88
CA THR A 83 0.42 10.69 1.49
C THR A 83 1.75 10.11 1.04
N ARG A 84 2.56 10.89 0.32
CA ARG A 84 3.90 10.45 -0.09
C ARG A 84 4.77 10.31 1.16
N TYR A 85 5.49 9.20 1.23
CA TYR A 85 6.51 9.01 2.26
C TYR A 85 7.59 10.09 2.11
N ARG A 86 7.98 10.71 3.22
CA ARG A 86 9.05 11.71 3.28
C ARG A 86 10.25 11.08 3.97
N PHE A 87 11.33 10.90 3.22
CA PHE A 87 12.60 10.44 3.79
C PHE A 87 13.06 11.43 4.86
N VAL A 88 13.37 10.92 6.05
CA VAL A 88 13.80 11.75 7.19
C VAL A 88 15.26 12.20 7.08
N THR A 89 16.05 11.52 6.24
CA THR A 89 17.45 11.82 5.99
C THR A 89 17.88 11.22 4.65
N MET A 90 19.05 11.64 4.19
CA MET A 90 19.79 11.04 3.08
C MET A 90 21.26 10.94 3.50
N ALA A 91 21.87 9.79 3.27
CA ALA A 91 23.29 9.60 3.49
C ALA A 91 24.10 10.46 2.53
N GLU A 92 25.27 10.89 2.98
CA GLU A 92 26.25 11.52 2.11
C GLU A 92 26.71 10.52 1.03
N SER A 93 27.14 11.03 -0.13
CA SER A 93 27.59 10.20 -1.26
C SER A 93 28.76 9.28 -0.91
N VAL A 94 29.55 9.66 0.11
CA VAL A 94 30.71 8.90 0.61
C VAL A 94 30.37 7.89 1.70
N PHE A 95 29.08 7.71 2.04
CA PHE A 95 28.69 6.78 3.10
C PHE A 95 28.91 5.30 2.69
N PRO A 96 29.41 4.45 3.60
CA PRO A 96 30.09 4.80 4.85
C PRO A 96 31.52 5.28 4.57
N ASN A 97 31.98 6.31 5.30
CA ASN A 97 33.41 6.63 5.38
C ASN A 97 34.14 5.73 6.40
N GLU A 98 35.47 5.88 6.54
CA GLU A 98 36.30 5.04 7.42
C GLU A 98 35.88 5.06 8.90
N ALA A 99 35.23 6.14 9.35
CA ALA A 99 34.76 6.29 10.73
C ALA A 99 33.30 5.82 10.93
N GLN A 100 32.62 5.39 9.87
CA GLN A 100 31.19 5.04 9.89
C GLN A 100 30.97 3.55 9.66
N GLN A 101 29.87 3.04 10.23
CA GLN A 101 29.47 1.65 10.07
C GLN A 101 28.16 1.55 9.30
N ARG A 102 28.04 0.48 8.52
CA ARG A 102 26.80 0.14 7.82
C ARG A 102 25.78 -0.40 8.83
N PRO A 103 24.51 0.00 8.76
CA PRO A 103 23.45 -0.60 9.58
C PRO A 103 23.32 -2.09 9.30
N ILE A 104 23.14 -2.89 10.34
CA ILE A 104 22.83 -4.31 10.24
C ILE A 104 21.33 -4.50 10.52
N VAL A 105 20.65 -5.21 9.63
CA VAL A 105 19.26 -5.65 9.81
C VAL A 105 19.27 -7.16 10.00
N VAL A 106 18.84 -7.63 11.17
CA VAL A 106 18.78 -9.06 11.51
C VAL A 106 17.35 -9.55 11.31
N GLY A 107 17.18 -10.50 10.39
CA GLY A 107 15.89 -11.03 9.96
C GLY A 107 15.39 -10.36 8.68
N PHE A 108 14.90 -11.17 7.75
CA PHE A 108 14.36 -10.71 6.46
C PHE A 108 12.86 -11.02 6.31
N GLY A 109 12.11 -10.82 7.40
CA GLY A 109 10.64 -10.71 7.39
C GLY A 109 10.15 -9.31 7.02
N PRO A 110 8.83 -9.03 7.04
CA PRO A 110 8.27 -7.74 6.60
C PRO A 110 8.88 -6.51 7.28
N CYS A 111 9.13 -6.60 8.60
CA CYS A 111 9.81 -5.55 9.35
C CYS A 111 11.23 -5.29 8.81
N GLY A 112 12.06 -6.35 8.73
CA GLY A 112 13.43 -6.25 8.22
C GLY A 112 13.49 -5.81 6.76
N ILE A 113 12.55 -6.26 5.92
CA ILE A 113 12.42 -5.83 4.52
C ILE A 113 12.17 -4.33 4.44
N LEU A 114 11.18 -3.79 5.17
CA LEU A 114 10.91 -2.34 5.13
C LEU A 114 12.04 -1.52 5.74
N SER A 115 12.65 -1.98 6.84
CA SER A 115 13.82 -1.32 7.42
C SER A 115 14.97 -1.26 6.42
N ALA A 116 15.33 -2.39 5.80
CA ALA A 116 16.41 -2.45 4.83
C ALA A 116 16.09 -1.64 3.56
N LEU A 117 14.86 -1.69 3.06
CA LEU A 117 14.43 -0.92 1.90
C LEU A 117 14.58 0.59 2.14
N LEU A 118 14.05 1.10 3.25
CA LEU A 118 14.14 2.53 3.56
C LEU A 118 15.58 2.97 3.80
N LEU A 119 16.37 2.19 4.56
CA LEU A 119 17.79 2.47 4.75
C LEU A 119 18.56 2.49 3.41
N ALA A 120 18.28 1.54 2.52
CA ALA A 120 18.91 1.48 1.20
C ALA A 120 18.52 2.67 0.31
N GLN A 121 17.24 3.04 0.29
CA GLN A 121 16.75 4.21 -0.45
C GLN A 121 17.33 5.53 0.09
N MET A 122 17.60 5.61 1.39
CA MET A 122 18.31 6.73 2.01
C MET A 122 19.83 6.67 1.80
N GLY A 123 20.37 5.69 1.07
CA GLY A 123 21.81 5.58 0.79
C GLY A 123 22.65 4.99 1.94
N LEU A 124 22.03 4.47 3.00
CA LEU A 124 22.71 3.94 4.19
C LEU A 124 23.24 2.51 4.03
N ARG A 125 23.14 1.93 2.83
CA ARG A 125 23.78 0.65 2.44
C ARG A 125 23.65 -0.46 3.50
N PRO A 126 22.45 -0.78 4.00
CA PRO A 126 22.29 -1.77 5.07
C PRO A 126 22.85 -3.14 4.67
N ILE A 127 23.28 -3.91 5.65
CA ILE A 127 23.58 -5.35 5.51
C ILE A 127 22.42 -6.10 6.15
N VAL A 128 21.79 -6.98 5.39
CA VAL A 128 20.72 -7.84 5.88
C VAL A 128 21.28 -9.22 6.12
N VAL A 129 21.03 -9.77 7.30
CA VAL A 129 21.34 -11.16 7.64
C VAL A 129 20.06 -11.90 8.01
N GLU A 130 19.83 -13.04 7.38
CA GLU A 130 18.69 -13.93 7.64
C GLU A 130 19.23 -15.31 7.97
N ARG A 131 18.70 -15.92 9.03
CA ARG A 131 19.15 -17.24 9.47
C ARG A 131 18.71 -18.35 8.52
N GLY A 132 17.53 -18.19 7.93
CA GLY A 132 16.96 -19.18 7.03
C GLY A 132 17.35 -18.98 5.57
N SER A 133 16.78 -19.84 4.73
CA SER A 133 17.13 -19.90 3.32
C SER A 133 16.35 -18.91 2.45
N ASN A 134 16.85 -18.69 1.23
CA ASN A 134 16.08 -18.02 0.18
C ASN A 134 14.74 -18.74 -0.06
N VAL A 135 13.76 -18.02 -0.59
CA VAL A 135 12.35 -18.45 -0.66
C VAL A 135 12.17 -19.72 -1.49
N ARG A 136 12.98 -19.94 -2.53
CA ARG A 136 12.90 -21.14 -3.37
C ARG A 136 13.34 -22.38 -2.60
N GLN A 137 14.48 -22.32 -1.90
CA GLN A 137 14.94 -23.43 -1.08
C GLN A 137 14.03 -23.62 0.14
N ARG A 138 13.66 -22.52 0.81
CA ARG A 138 12.74 -22.51 1.95
C ARG A 138 11.39 -23.16 1.64
N THR A 139 10.85 -22.93 0.44
CA THR A 139 9.60 -23.56 -0.02
C THR A 139 9.77 -25.09 -0.10
N LYS A 140 10.90 -25.57 -0.66
CA LYS A 140 11.20 -27.00 -0.70
C LYS A 140 11.32 -27.59 0.71
N ASP A 141 12.05 -26.93 1.60
CA ASP A 141 12.25 -27.39 2.97
C ASP A 141 10.91 -27.47 3.73
N THR A 142 10.07 -26.43 3.59
CA THR A 142 8.77 -26.34 4.24
C THR A 142 7.79 -27.39 3.72
N TRP A 143 7.70 -27.57 2.41
CA TRP A 143 6.83 -28.61 1.82
C TRP A 143 7.34 -30.03 2.12
N GLY A 144 8.66 -30.22 2.13
CA GLY A 144 9.30 -31.45 2.56
C GLY A 144 8.94 -31.79 4.01
N PHE A 145 8.99 -30.82 4.91
CA PHE A 145 8.52 -30.98 6.29
C PHE A 145 7.04 -31.38 6.35
N TRP A 146 6.15 -30.69 5.66
CA TRP A 146 4.72 -31.00 5.69
C TRP A 146 4.38 -32.38 5.11
N ARG A 147 5.13 -32.84 4.12
CA ARG A 147 4.88 -34.14 3.46
C ARG A 147 5.56 -35.31 4.15
N ASN A 148 6.77 -35.12 4.65
CA ASN A 148 7.65 -36.20 5.12
C ASN A 148 7.98 -36.11 6.62
N SER A 149 7.45 -35.11 7.33
CA SER A 149 7.70 -34.85 8.76
C SER A 149 9.17 -34.61 9.12
N GLN A 150 9.98 -34.18 8.16
CA GLN A 150 11.39 -33.83 8.36
C GLN A 150 11.55 -32.32 8.53
N LEU A 151 11.68 -31.87 9.78
CA LEU A 151 11.83 -30.45 10.09
C LEU A 151 13.29 -30.00 9.92
N ASN A 152 13.51 -28.98 9.10
CA ASN A 152 14.73 -28.17 9.14
C ASN A 152 14.51 -27.00 10.12
N THR A 153 15.27 -26.97 11.22
CA THR A 153 15.12 -25.96 12.28
C THR A 153 15.53 -24.56 11.84
N GLU A 154 16.32 -24.44 10.78
CA GLU A 154 16.78 -23.15 10.24
C GLU A 154 15.97 -22.68 9.03
N SER A 155 15.19 -23.55 8.39
CA SER A 155 14.44 -23.22 7.16
C SER A 155 13.05 -23.85 7.18
N ASN A 156 12.06 -23.05 7.55
CA ASN A 156 10.68 -23.53 7.79
C ASN A 156 9.65 -22.39 7.67
N VAL A 157 8.42 -22.66 8.10
CA VAL A 157 7.30 -21.70 8.07
C VAL A 157 7.64 -20.38 8.79
N GLN A 158 8.52 -20.40 9.79
CA GLN A 158 8.91 -19.21 10.55
C GLN A 158 10.17 -18.53 10.00
N PHE A 159 11.19 -19.31 9.62
CA PHE A 159 12.53 -18.79 9.31
C PHE A 159 12.91 -18.89 7.84
N GLY A 160 13.56 -17.83 7.32
CA GLY A 160 13.97 -17.65 5.93
C GLY A 160 13.38 -16.42 5.26
N GLU A 161 13.66 -16.26 3.97
CA GLU A 161 13.26 -15.08 3.18
C GLU A 161 11.75 -14.79 3.25
N GLY A 162 11.40 -13.55 3.60
CA GLY A 162 10.03 -13.08 3.82
C GLY A 162 9.47 -13.39 5.22
N GLY A 163 10.23 -14.08 6.08
CA GLY A 163 9.85 -14.39 7.46
C GLY A 163 8.53 -15.15 7.57
N ALA A 164 7.80 -14.98 8.67
CA ALA A 164 6.52 -15.67 8.89
C ALA A 164 5.40 -15.27 7.89
N GLY A 165 5.55 -14.16 7.17
CA GLY A 165 4.56 -13.67 6.21
C GLY A 165 4.47 -14.52 4.93
N THR A 166 5.54 -15.22 4.56
CA THR A 166 5.67 -15.93 3.27
C THR A 166 4.62 -17.01 3.05
N PHE A 167 4.30 -17.79 4.09
CA PHE A 167 3.33 -18.89 4.02
C PHE A 167 2.04 -18.51 4.74
N SER A 168 1.56 -17.30 4.47
CA SER A 168 0.33 -16.76 5.04
C SER A 168 -0.64 -16.37 3.93
N ASP A 169 -1.87 -16.05 4.32
CA ASP A 169 -2.87 -15.48 3.42
C ASP A 169 -2.58 -14.01 3.04
N GLY A 170 -1.49 -13.42 3.56
CA GLY A 170 -1.07 -12.06 3.20
C GLY A 170 -2.02 -10.96 3.67
N LYS A 171 -2.88 -11.24 4.65
CA LYS A 171 -3.82 -10.25 5.21
C LYS A 171 -3.05 -9.10 5.87
N LEU A 172 -3.40 -7.86 5.50
CA LEU A 172 -2.94 -6.65 6.18
C LEU A 172 -4.06 -6.19 7.13
N TYR A 173 -3.77 -6.19 8.44
CA TYR A 173 -4.74 -5.84 9.48
C TYR A 173 -4.79 -4.32 9.73
N SER A 174 -5.91 -3.87 10.31
CA SER A 174 -6.17 -2.49 10.75
C SER A 174 -6.52 -2.43 12.22
#